data_AF-A0A3A5T2R7-F1
#
_entry.id   AF-A0A3A5T2R7-F1
#
_cell.length_a   1.000
_cell.length_b   1.000
_cell.length_c   1.000
_cell.angle_alpha   90.00
_cell.angle_beta   90.00
_cell.angle_gamma   90.00
#
_symmetry.space_group_name_H-M   'P 1'
#
loop_
_entity.id
_entity.type
_entity.pdbx_description
1 polymer ?
#
loop_
_entity_poly.entity_id
_entity_poly.type
_entity_poly.pdbx_seq_one_letter_code
_entity_poly.pdbx_strand_id
1 'polypeptide(L)'
;MNKILFVLLSLLTSLQSYSQEQNEKEVSFLLLGDIHYDLLEDHDMEWLSTKPDDLRQVTKEYSVFTKNTWPEFSRIISRQVQKHQPSIKALLQMGDLSEGLAGSPQKAIQMANSAFKAVNKMNLKVPFIMTKGNHDITGPGAKEAFEKVYLPNMARLAGHPSLQSANYTTTLDDVLFVCYDPWDRNPEGLQQLEKSLAGSKATYKFVMLHEPVIPVNERCWHVFRQDNAKRMQLEYYTAFGEKPYDTVNISELLTSN
;
A
#
# COMPACT_ATOMS: atom_id res chain seq x y z
N MET A 1 33.59 16.62 60.01
CA MET A 1 32.39 16.20 59.24
C MET A 1 31.72 17.44 58.66
N ASN A 2 31.08 17.36 57.48
CA ASN A 2 30.19 18.39 56.89
C ASN A 2 30.76 19.44 55.90
N LYS A 3 31.60 19.05 54.94
CA LYS A 3 31.62 19.78 53.64
C LYS A 3 31.69 18.85 52.42
N ILE A 4 32.37 17.71 52.55
CA ILE A 4 32.49 16.72 51.45
C ILE A 4 31.18 15.95 51.22
N LEU A 5 30.39 15.72 52.27
CA LEU A 5 29.12 14.98 52.16
C LEU A 5 28.02 15.78 51.43
N PHE A 6 28.10 17.12 51.43
CA PHE A 6 27.10 17.98 50.78
C PHE A 6 27.28 18.04 49.26
N VAL A 7 28.50 17.88 48.76
CA VAL A 7 28.79 17.88 47.31
C VAL A 7 28.34 16.57 46.66
N LEU A 8 28.46 15.44 47.36
CA LEU A 8 27.97 14.16 46.86
C LEU A 8 26.44 14.08 46.82
N LEU A 9 25.75 14.73 47.78
CA LEU A 9 24.29 14.74 47.80
C LEU A 9 23.68 15.64 46.71
N SER A 10 24.33 16.75 46.35
CA SER A 10 23.87 17.61 45.24
C SER A 10 24.14 17.02 43.85
N LEU A 11 25.14 16.15 43.71
CA LEU A 11 25.39 15.37 42.49
C LEU A 11 24.41 14.19 42.32
N LEU A 12 23.84 13.67 43.42
CA LEU A 12 22.82 12.61 43.38
C LEU A 12 21.42 13.16 43.08
N THR A 13 21.11 14.42 43.42
CA THR A 13 19.84 15.05 43.03
C THR A 13 19.81 15.56 41.60
N SER A 14 20.95 15.68 40.91
CA SER A 14 20.99 15.97 39.46
C SER A 14 20.81 14.73 38.59
N LEU A 15 20.63 13.55 39.18
CA LEU A 15 20.40 12.28 38.47
C LEU A 15 18.92 11.82 38.50
N GLN A 16 18.01 12.66 39.01
CA GLN A 16 16.58 12.44 38.86
C GLN A 16 16.04 13.35 37.75
N SER A 17 15.59 12.70 36.67
CA SER A 17 14.90 13.27 35.50
C SER A 17 15.76 13.61 34.28
N TYR A 18 16.89 12.92 34.07
CA TYR A 18 17.11 12.39 32.72
C TYR A 18 16.26 11.13 32.59
N SER A 19 14.93 11.27 32.71
CA SER A 19 14.10 10.43 31.86
C SER A 19 14.59 10.78 30.47
N GLN A 20 15.21 9.81 29.80
CA GLN A 20 15.15 9.83 28.36
C GLN A 20 13.66 9.96 28.04
N GLU A 21 13.18 11.19 27.83
CA GLU A 21 12.40 11.42 26.63
C GLU A 21 13.33 10.91 25.53
N GLN A 22 13.27 9.59 25.28
CA GLN A 22 13.44 9.12 23.93
C GLN A 22 12.46 10.00 23.19
N ASN A 23 12.97 11.02 22.51
CA ASN A 23 12.22 11.72 21.49
C ASN A 23 11.70 10.58 20.62
N GLU A 24 10.45 10.16 20.84
CA GLU A 24 9.79 9.21 19.99
C GLU A 24 9.91 9.85 18.61
N LYS A 25 10.73 9.21 17.77
CA LYS A 25 11.05 9.77 16.46
C LYS A 25 9.77 9.63 15.66
N GLU A 26 8.93 10.63 15.72
CA GLU A 26 7.68 10.63 14.98
C GLU A 26 8.03 10.47 13.49
N VAL A 27 7.39 9.49 12.86
CA VAL A 27 7.53 9.22 11.43
C VAL A 27 6.17 9.39 10.78
N SER A 28 6.15 9.92 9.57
CA SER A 28 4.94 10.05 8.76
C SER A 28 5.03 9.22 7.50
N PHE A 29 3.87 8.75 7.05
CA PHE A 29 3.70 8.09 5.76
C PHE A 29 2.56 8.79 5.02
N LEU A 30 2.67 8.87 3.70
CA LEU A 30 1.60 9.42 2.87
C LEU A 30 0.89 8.26 2.18
N LEU A 31 -0.39 8.07 2.47
CA LEU A 31 -1.22 7.02 1.88
C LEU A 31 -1.98 7.54 0.66
N LEU A 32 -1.87 6.84 -0.46
CA LEU A 32 -2.64 7.00 -1.68
C LEU A 32 -3.29 5.66 -2.06
N GLY A 33 -4.34 5.71 -2.87
CA GLY A 33 -5.03 4.56 -3.44
C GLY A 33 -5.88 5.04 -4.63
N ASP A 34 -6.29 4.14 -5.51
CA ASP A 34 -7.27 4.43 -6.56
C ASP A 34 -6.93 5.69 -7.36
N ILE A 35 -5.66 5.80 -7.77
CA ILE A 35 -5.20 6.95 -8.55
C ILE A 35 -5.83 6.90 -9.94
N HIS A 36 -6.00 5.68 -10.49
CA HIS A 36 -6.58 5.44 -11.80
C HIS A 36 -5.99 6.39 -12.86
N TYR A 37 -4.66 6.50 -12.88
CA TYR A 37 -3.97 7.34 -13.87
C TYR A 37 -4.30 6.82 -15.27
N ASP A 38 -4.78 7.74 -16.12
CA ASP A 38 -5.41 7.35 -17.38
C ASP A 38 -5.12 8.34 -18.51
N LEU A 39 -4.88 7.80 -19.70
CA LEU A 39 -4.68 8.54 -20.93
C LEU A 39 -5.46 7.85 -22.05
N LEU A 40 -6.21 8.62 -22.84
CA LEU A 40 -7.03 8.06 -23.93
C LEU A 40 -6.19 7.25 -24.93
N GLU A 41 -4.96 7.68 -25.19
CA GLU A 41 -4.05 6.97 -26.09
C GLU A 41 -3.59 5.60 -25.56
N ASP A 42 -3.76 5.31 -24.26
CA ASP A 42 -3.43 4.04 -23.64
C ASP A 42 -4.51 2.98 -23.83
N HIS A 43 -5.63 3.31 -24.49
CA HIS A 43 -6.70 2.35 -24.81
C HIS A 43 -6.74 1.95 -26.29
N ASP A 44 -7.16 0.71 -26.52
CA ASP A 44 -7.75 0.28 -27.80
C ASP A 44 -9.21 0.75 -27.84
N MET A 45 -9.47 1.82 -28.58
CA MET A 45 -10.79 2.44 -28.63
C MET A 45 -11.83 1.58 -29.36
N GLU A 46 -11.42 0.70 -30.27
CA GLU A 46 -12.35 -0.22 -30.94
C GLU A 46 -12.84 -1.25 -29.92
N TRP A 47 -11.92 -1.87 -29.18
CA TRP A 47 -12.27 -2.79 -28.10
C TRP A 47 -13.08 -2.10 -27.00
N LEU A 48 -12.64 -0.93 -26.54
CA LEU A 48 -13.30 -0.18 -25.46
C LEU A 48 -14.73 0.23 -25.85
N SER A 49 -14.99 0.50 -27.13
CA SER A 49 -16.34 0.86 -27.61
C SER A 49 -17.39 -0.23 -27.38
N THR A 50 -16.97 -1.49 -27.19
CA THR A 50 -17.84 -2.61 -26.85
C THR A 50 -18.25 -2.63 -25.37
N LYS A 51 -17.71 -1.71 -24.55
CA LYS A 51 -17.92 -1.60 -23.11
C LYS A 51 -18.48 -0.21 -22.77
N PRO A 52 -19.81 -0.03 -22.81
CA PRO A 52 -20.38 1.32 -22.82
C PRO A 52 -20.14 2.11 -21.52
N ASP A 53 -20.09 1.46 -20.36
CA ASP A 53 -19.81 2.14 -19.10
C ASP A 53 -18.31 2.48 -18.95
N ASP A 54 -17.42 1.52 -19.23
CA ASP A 54 -15.97 1.75 -19.23
C ASP A 54 -15.58 2.84 -20.25
N LEU A 55 -16.16 2.82 -21.46
CA LEU A 55 -15.97 3.87 -22.46
C LEU A 55 -16.38 5.24 -21.91
N ARG A 56 -17.53 5.32 -21.21
CA ARG A 56 -18.01 6.57 -20.60
C ARG A 56 -17.03 7.05 -19.53
N GLN A 57 -16.56 6.17 -18.64
CA GLN A 57 -15.62 6.51 -17.57
C GLN A 57 -14.28 6.99 -18.14
N VAL A 58 -13.67 6.21 -19.02
CA VAL A 58 -12.39 6.57 -19.68
C VAL A 58 -12.52 7.89 -20.43
N THR A 59 -13.59 8.11 -21.22
CA THR A 59 -13.71 9.30 -22.08
C THR A 59 -14.21 10.57 -21.39
N LYS A 60 -14.92 10.44 -20.26
CA LYS A 60 -15.55 11.59 -19.59
C LYS A 60 -15.06 11.84 -18.16
N GLU A 61 -14.38 10.86 -17.56
CA GLU A 61 -13.97 10.89 -16.16
C GLU A 61 -12.46 10.68 -16.04
N TYR A 62 -11.95 9.44 -16.00
CA TYR A 62 -10.57 9.14 -15.62
C TYR A 62 -9.51 9.91 -16.42
N SER A 63 -9.56 9.86 -17.76
CA SER A 63 -8.63 10.61 -18.60
C SER A 63 -8.78 12.14 -18.45
N VAL A 64 -10.01 12.62 -18.21
CA VAL A 64 -10.31 14.05 -17.98
C VAL A 64 -9.73 14.51 -16.64
N PHE A 65 -9.90 13.70 -15.59
CA PHE A 65 -9.33 13.96 -14.26
C PHE A 65 -7.82 13.88 -14.28
N THR A 66 -7.25 12.90 -14.97
CA THR A 66 -5.79 12.82 -15.14
C THR A 66 -5.28 14.08 -15.83
N LYS A 67 -5.87 14.48 -16.96
CA LYS A 67 -5.46 15.69 -17.68
C LYS A 67 -5.55 16.97 -16.83
N ASN A 68 -6.63 17.13 -16.08
CA ASN A 68 -6.93 18.40 -15.40
C ASN A 68 -6.36 18.48 -13.97
N THR A 69 -6.21 17.35 -13.28
CA THR A 69 -5.89 17.29 -11.86
C THR A 69 -4.48 16.75 -11.60
N TRP A 70 -3.95 15.84 -12.42
CA TRP A 70 -2.63 15.23 -12.18
C TRP A 70 -1.49 16.25 -12.02
N PRO A 71 -1.39 17.33 -12.83
CA PRO A 71 -0.27 18.27 -12.69
C PRO A 71 -0.22 18.94 -11.31
N GLU A 72 -1.37 19.34 -10.77
CA GLU A 72 -1.45 19.98 -9.47
C GLU A 72 -1.37 18.96 -8.33
N PHE A 73 -2.04 17.82 -8.47
CA PHE A 73 -1.98 16.71 -7.51
C PHE A 73 -0.54 16.25 -7.30
N SER A 74 0.18 15.91 -8.38
CA SER A 74 1.58 15.47 -8.32
C SER A 74 2.47 16.53 -7.65
N ARG A 75 2.26 17.82 -7.95
CA ARG A 75 2.99 18.93 -7.32
C ARG A 75 2.73 19.03 -5.83
N ILE A 76 1.48 18.83 -5.39
CA ILE A 76 1.11 18.83 -3.96
C ILE A 76 1.81 17.68 -3.24
N ILE A 77 1.74 16.45 -3.79
CA ILE A 77 2.39 15.28 -3.19
C ILE A 77 3.91 15.49 -3.06
N SER A 78 4.58 15.92 -4.13
CA SER A 78 6.04 16.19 -4.07
C SER A 78 6.37 17.28 -3.03
N ARG A 79 5.52 18.31 -2.88
CA ARG A 79 5.72 19.35 -1.86
C ARG A 79 5.54 18.80 -0.45
N GLN A 80 4.52 17.98 -0.21
CA GLN A 80 4.29 17.36 1.10
C GLN A 80 5.49 16.50 1.49
N VAL A 81 5.96 15.63 0.60
CA VAL A 81 7.14 14.79 0.82
C VAL A 81 8.39 15.62 1.18
N GLN A 82 8.56 16.81 0.59
CA GLN A 82 9.71 17.68 0.87
C GLN A 82 9.60 18.50 2.16
N LYS A 83 8.39 18.87 2.58
CA LYS A 83 8.18 19.90 3.61
C LYS A 83 7.47 19.43 4.87
N HIS A 84 6.78 18.30 4.83
CA HIS A 84 6.00 17.81 5.97
C HIS A 84 6.92 17.54 7.16
N GLN A 85 6.45 17.92 8.35
CA GLN A 85 7.09 17.59 9.62
C GLN A 85 6.04 16.96 10.54
N PRO A 86 6.33 15.78 11.12
CA PRO A 86 7.56 14.98 10.97
C PRO A 86 7.79 14.47 9.53
N SER A 87 9.04 14.23 9.15
CA SER A 87 9.38 13.90 7.75
C SER A 87 8.60 12.68 7.24
N ILE A 88 7.99 12.79 6.05
CA ILE A 88 7.39 11.63 5.37
C ILE A 88 8.50 10.66 4.96
N LYS A 89 8.43 9.41 5.42
CA LYS A 89 9.44 8.36 5.17
C LYS A 89 9.17 7.54 3.94
N ALA A 90 7.91 7.40 3.55
CA ALA A 90 7.51 6.73 2.32
C ALA A 90 6.13 7.20 1.85
N LEU A 91 5.88 7.00 0.56
CA LEU A 91 4.55 7.02 -0.01
C LEU A 91 4.06 5.58 -0.11
N LEU A 92 2.84 5.34 0.38
CA LEU A 92 2.16 4.06 0.36
C LEU A 92 1.06 4.15 -0.69
N GLN A 93 1.08 3.28 -1.71
CA GLN A 93 0.07 3.21 -2.75
C GLN A 93 -0.69 1.89 -2.63
N MET A 94 -2.01 1.98 -2.42
CA MET A 94 -2.88 0.86 -2.06
C MET A 94 -3.53 0.14 -3.25
N GLY A 95 -2.84 -0.02 -4.39
CA GLY A 95 -3.36 -0.57 -5.63
C GLY A 95 -4.11 0.43 -6.52
N ASP A 96 -4.40 -0.01 -7.73
CA ASP A 96 -5.15 0.74 -8.75
C ASP A 96 -4.43 2.04 -9.12
N LEU A 97 -3.18 1.88 -9.54
CA LEU A 97 -2.36 2.98 -10.01
C LEU A 97 -2.82 3.48 -11.38
N SER A 98 -3.20 2.56 -12.27
CA SER A 98 -3.77 2.87 -13.59
C SER A 98 -5.23 2.45 -13.68
N GLU A 99 -5.98 3.03 -14.62
CA GLU A 99 -7.37 2.65 -14.90
C GLU A 99 -7.52 1.19 -15.37
N GLY A 100 -6.51 0.58 -16.01
CA GLY A 100 -6.63 -0.78 -16.53
C GLY A 100 -7.42 -0.82 -17.85
N LEU A 101 -8.06 -1.96 -18.17
CA LEU A 101 -8.96 -2.08 -19.34
C LEU A 101 -8.40 -1.49 -20.66
N ALA A 102 -7.10 -1.65 -20.88
CA ALA A 102 -6.40 -1.07 -22.03
C ALA A 102 -6.81 -1.69 -23.39
N GLY A 103 -7.46 -2.86 -23.38
CA GLY A 103 -8.07 -3.51 -24.54
C GLY A 103 -7.14 -4.36 -25.42
N SER A 104 -5.83 -4.26 -25.26
CA SER A 104 -4.87 -5.20 -25.86
C SER A 104 -3.59 -5.31 -25.01
N PRO A 105 -2.79 -6.39 -25.16
CA PRO A 105 -1.53 -6.52 -24.44
C PRO A 105 -0.55 -5.37 -24.68
N GLN A 106 -0.47 -4.87 -25.92
CA GLN A 106 0.39 -3.74 -26.26
C GLN A 106 -0.06 -2.47 -25.53
N LYS A 107 -1.37 -2.23 -25.48
CA LYS A 107 -1.96 -1.09 -24.78
C LYS A 107 -1.82 -1.21 -23.26
N ALA A 108 -1.95 -2.41 -22.68
CA ALA A 108 -1.73 -2.64 -21.26
C ALA A 108 -0.28 -2.31 -20.84
N ILE A 109 0.71 -2.70 -21.66
CA ILE A 109 2.11 -2.32 -21.44
C ILE A 109 2.30 -0.81 -21.58
N GLN A 110 1.66 -0.17 -22.57
CA GLN A 110 1.71 1.27 -22.76
C GLN A 110 1.17 2.02 -21.54
N MET A 111 -0.02 1.65 -21.07
CA MET A 111 -0.68 2.20 -19.89
C MET A 111 0.18 2.09 -18.62
N ALA A 112 0.72 0.91 -18.35
CA ALA A 112 1.61 0.69 -17.22
C ALA A 112 2.83 1.64 -17.28
N ASN A 113 3.45 1.77 -18.45
CA ASN A 113 4.58 2.67 -18.65
C ASN A 113 4.20 4.15 -18.48
N SER A 114 3.03 4.56 -18.99
CA SER A 114 2.51 5.92 -18.82
C SER A 114 2.32 6.27 -17.35
N ALA A 115 1.70 5.39 -16.57
CA ALA A 115 1.49 5.58 -15.14
C ALA A 115 2.83 5.69 -14.38
N PHE A 116 3.78 4.77 -14.60
CA PHE A 116 5.09 4.88 -13.94
C PHE A 116 5.92 6.06 -14.43
N LYS A 117 5.80 6.47 -15.69
CA LYS A 117 6.43 7.71 -16.18
C LYS A 117 5.89 8.92 -15.42
N ALA A 118 4.59 8.96 -15.15
CA ALA A 118 3.95 10.00 -14.36
C ALA A 118 4.46 10.00 -12.91
N VAL A 119 4.51 8.84 -12.25
CA VAL A 119 5.06 8.68 -10.89
C VAL A 119 6.53 9.11 -10.83
N ASN A 120 7.36 8.66 -11.77
CA ASN A 120 8.79 9.00 -11.79
C ASN A 120 9.02 10.52 -11.96
N LYS A 121 8.14 11.21 -12.69
CA LYS A 121 8.20 12.68 -12.88
C LYS A 121 7.95 13.44 -11.57
N MET A 122 7.29 12.84 -10.59
CA MET A 122 7.12 13.41 -9.25
C MET A 122 8.46 13.54 -8.50
N ASN A 123 9.49 12.77 -8.91
CA ASN A 123 10.84 12.78 -8.36
C ASN A 123 10.86 12.65 -6.82
N LEU A 124 10.03 11.74 -6.30
CA LEU A 124 9.93 11.47 -4.88
C LEU A 124 11.29 10.98 -4.37
N LYS A 125 11.84 11.67 -3.35
CA LYS A 125 13.12 11.31 -2.71
C LYS A 125 12.94 10.34 -1.53
N VAL A 126 11.80 9.66 -1.52
CA VAL A 126 11.40 8.67 -0.52
C VAL A 126 10.88 7.44 -1.26
N PRO A 127 10.97 6.24 -0.66
CA PRO A 127 10.40 5.03 -1.23
C PRO A 127 8.91 5.19 -1.57
N PHE A 128 8.51 4.56 -2.67
CA PHE A 128 7.10 4.40 -3.06
C PHE A 128 6.79 2.91 -2.97
N ILE A 129 6.03 2.54 -1.94
CA ILE A 129 5.68 1.16 -1.58
C ILE A 129 4.27 0.93 -2.09
N MET A 130 4.07 -0.09 -2.92
CA MET A 130 2.82 -0.29 -3.64
C MET A 130 2.27 -1.71 -3.43
N THR A 131 0.96 -1.84 -3.27
CA THR A 131 0.27 -3.12 -3.42
C THR A 131 -0.37 -3.21 -4.80
N LYS A 132 -0.63 -4.43 -5.26
CA LYS A 132 -1.43 -4.66 -6.46
C LYS A 132 -2.89 -4.25 -6.20
N GLY A 133 -3.56 -3.64 -7.17
CA GLY A 133 -5.03 -3.48 -7.22
C GLY A 133 -5.67 -4.28 -8.34
N ASN A 134 -7.00 -4.34 -8.40
CA ASN A 134 -7.69 -5.11 -9.44
C ASN A 134 -7.56 -4.46 -10.82
N HIS A 135 -7.61 -3.14 -10.94
CA HIS A 135 -7.44 -2.46 -12.22
C HIS A 135 -6.03 -2.63 -12.78
N ASP A 136 -5.02 -2.81 -11.92
CA ASP A 136 -3.64 -3.09 -12.35
C ASP A 136 -3.47 -4.44 -13.09
N ILE A 137 -4.46 -5.34 -12.99
CA ILE A 137 -4.44 -6.68 -13.63
C ILE A 137 -5.69 -7.01 -14.46
N THR A 138 -6.59 -6.04 -14.66
CA THR A 138 -7.87 -6.26 -15.36
C THR A 138 -7.78 -5.86 -16.83
N GLY A 139 -8.26 -6.74 -17.70
CA GLY A 139 -8.33 -6.54 -19.15
C GLY A 139 -7.28 -7.31 -19.95
N PRO A 140 -7.37 -7.29 -21.30
CA PRO A 140 -6.47 -8.03 -22.18
C PRO A 140 -5.00 -7.64 -21.95
N GLY A 141 -4.17 -8.63 -21.57
CA GLY A 141 -2.73 -8.48 -21.34
C GLY A 141 -2.31 -7.72 -20.07
N ALA A 142 -3.26 -7.33 -19.20
CA ALA A 142 -2.93 -6.59 -17.97
C ALA A 142 -2.04 -7.38 -17.01
N LYS A 143 -2.25 -8.69 -16.84
CA LYS A 143 -1.38 -9.55 -16.01
C LYS A 143 0.06 -9.59 -16.52
N GLU A 144 0.24 -9.70 -17.83
CA GLU A 144 1.57 -9.67 -18.47
C GLU A 144 2.22 -8.29 -18.29
N ALA A 145 1.44 -7.21 -18.42
CA ALA A 145 1.93 -5.86 -18.15
C ALA A 145 2.33 -5.66 -16.69
N PHE A 146 1.60 -6.25 -15.76
CA PHE A 146 1.95 -6.25 -14.35
C PHE A 146 3.33 -6.89 -14.11
N GLU A 147 3.55 -8.09 -14.66
CA GLU A 147 4.83 -8.78 -14.52
C GLU A 147 5.99 -8.05 -15.19
N LYS A 148 5.78 -7.50 -16.39
CA LYS A 148 6.84 -6.87 -17.18
C LYS A 148 7.16 -5.43 -16.79
N VAL A 149 6.18 -4.69 -16.25
CA VAL A 149 6.32 -3.25 -16.00
C VAL A 149 6.09 -2.91 -14.54
N TYR A 150 5.01 -3.39 -13.91
CA TYR A 150 4.72 -3.07 -12.51
C TYR A 150 5.76 -3.64 -11.57
N LEU A 151 5.98 -4.95 -11.59
CA LEU A 151 6.91 -5.60 -10.65
C LEU A 151 8.32 -4.98 -10.66
N PRO A 152 8.98 -4.76 -11.83
CA PRO A 152 10.29 -4.10 -11.85
C PRO A 152 10.26 -2.65 -11.34
N ASN A 153 9.19 -1.90 -11.61
CA ASN A 153 9.07 -0.53 -11.10
C ASN A 153 8.77 -0.49 -9.61
N MET A 154 7.91 -1.37 -9.09
CA MET A 154 7.65 -1.55 -7.67
C MET A 154 8.95 -1.91 -6.93
N ALA A 155 9.69 -2.89 -7.43
CA ALA A 155 11.00 -3.28 -6.91
C ALA A 155 11.95 -2.09 -6.81
N ARG A 156 12.10 -1.33 -7.91
CA ARG A 156 12.98 -0.15 -7.96
C ARG A 156 12.53 0.96 -7.01
N LEU A 157 11.24 1.29 -7.01
CA LEU A 157 10.68 2.41 -6.26
C LEU A 157 10.60 2.15 -4.75
N ALA A 158 10.42 0.89 -4.35
CA ALA A 158 10.51 0.45 -2.96
C ALA A 158 11.96 0.26 -2.47
N GLY A 159 12.95 0.32 -3.37
CA GLY A 159 14.36 0.08 -3.03
C GLY A 159 14.72 -1.40 -2.85
N HIS A 160 13.96 -2.31 -3.46
CA HIS A 160 14.08 -3.76 -3.30
C HIS A 160 14.29 -4.46 -4.67
N PRO A 161 15.47 -4.35 -5.30
CA PRO A 161 15.70 -4.77 -6.69
C PRO A 161 15.53 -6.27 -6.94
N SER A 162 15.50 -7.11 -5.90
CA SER A 162 15.26 -8.55 -5.96
C SER A 162 13.79 -8.94 -5.76
N LEU A 163 12.85 -7.99 -5.65
CA LEU A 163 11.43 -8.27 -5.53
C LEU A 163 10.92 -8.96 -6.81
N GLN A 164 10.32 -10.15 -6.63
CA GLN A 164 9.80 -10.99 -7.73
C GLN A 164 8.28 -11.19 -7.68
N SER A 165 7.62 -10.72 -6.61
CA SER A 165 6.19 -10.88 -6.40
C SER A 165 5.59 -9.62 -5.76
N ALA A 166 4.29 -9.41 -5.98
CA ALA A 166 3.52 -8.39 -5.27
C ALA A 166 3.20 -8.78 -3.82
N ASN A 167 3.45 -10.04 -3.44
CA ASN A 167 3.59 -10.47 -2.05
C ASN A 167 5.02 -10.18 -1.58
N TYR A 168 5.22 -9.10 -0.82
CA TYR A 168 6.54 -8.74 -0.30
C TYR A 168 6.47 -7.95 1.00
N THR A 169 7.60 -7.83 1.67
CA THR A 169 7.74 -7.01 2.88
C THR A 169 8.84 -5.98 2.70
N THR A 170 8.69 -4.83 3.34
CA THR A 170 9.77 -3.84 3.46
C THR A 170 9.75 -3.22 4.86
N THR A 171 10.93 -2.88 5.38
CA THR A 171 11.07 -2.28 6.71
C THR A 171 11.70 -0.91 6.58
N LEU A 172 11.08 0.11 7.19
CA LEU A 172 11.61 1.47 7.26
C LEU A 172 11.60 1.94 8.72
N ASP A 173 12.76 2.38 9.21
CA ASP A 173 12.99 2.63 10.63
C ASP A 173 12.54 1.40 11.47
N ASP A 174 11.55 1.55 12.35
CA ASP A 174 11.01 0.50 13.22
C ASP A 174 9.59 0.05 12.80
N VAL A 175 9.30 0.18 11.50
CA VAL A 175 8.00 -0.11 10.90
C VAL A 175 8.15 -1.16 9.80
N LEU A 176 7.45 -2.29 9.93
CA LEU A 176 7.32 -3.31 8.89
C LEU A 176 6.07 -3.04 8.05
N PHE A 177 6.22 -3.03 6.73
CA PHE A 177 5.13 -3.07 5.77
C PHE A 177 5.05 -4.45 5.14
N VAL A 178 3.86 -5.04 5.15
CA VAL A 178 3.53 -6.34 4.56
C VAL A 178 2.57 -6.10 3.41
N CYS A 179 3.07 -6.13 2.18
CA CYS A 179 2.27 -5.94 0.97
C CYS A 179 1.70 -7.30 0.52
N TYR A 180 0.39 -7.41 0.54
CA TYR A 180 -0.33 -8.63 0.18
C TYR A 180 -1.01 -8.51 -1.17
N ASP A 181 -0.86 -9.55 -2.00
CA ASP A 181 -1.51 -9.72 -3.28
C ASP A 181 -2.65 -10.75 -3.15
N PRO A 182 -3.92 -10.32 -3.06
CA PRO A 182 -5.05 -11.22 -2.92
C PRO A 182 -5.38 -12.02 -4.19
N TRP A 183 -4.79 -11.67 -5.34
CA TRP A 183 -5.00 -12.38 -6.60
C TRP A 183 -3.95 -13.47 -6.86
N ASP A 184 -2.86 -13.47 -6.10
CA ASP A 184 -1.90 -14.57 -6.10
C ASP A 184 -2.54 -15.80 -5.44
N ARG A 185 -2.70 -16.87 -6.23
CA ARG A 185 -3.28 -18.11 -5.73
C ARG A 185 -2.25 -19.02 -5.06
N ASN A 186 -0.95 -18.72 -5.17
CA ASN A 186 0.11 -19.49 -4.52
C ASN A 186 0.04 -19.28 -2.99
N PRO A 187 -0.24 -20.33 -2.19
CA PRO A 187 -0.29 -20.22 -0.75
C PRO A 187 1.07 -19.87 -0.12
N GLU A 188 2.19 -20.14 -0.79
CA GLU A 188 3.54 -19.84 -0.27
C GLU A 188 3.74 -18.35 -0.03
N GLY A 189 3.13 -17.49 -0.86
CA GLY A 189 3.21 -16.03 -0.69
C GLY A 189 2.64 -15.59 0.65
N LEU A 190 1.42 -16.03 0.98
CA LEU A 190 0.79 -15.73 2.26
C LEU A 190 1.59 -16.31 3.44
N GLN A 191 2.03 -17.58 3.34
CA GLN A 191 2.85 -18.22 4.38
C GLN A 191 4.18 -17.49 4.63
N GLN A 192 4.81 -16.97 3.58
CA GLN A 192 6.03 -16.18 3.71
C GLN A 192 5.76 -14.85 4.43
N LEU A 193 4.65 -14.17 4.11
CA LEU A 193 4.26 -12.94 4.79
C LEU A 193 3.93 -13.17 6.27
N GLU A 194 3.22 -14.25 6.59
CA GLU A 194 2.95 -14.67 7.98
C GLU A 194 4.24 -14.90 8.76
N LYS A 195 5.19 -15.64 8.15
CA LYS A 195 6.51 -15.88 8.75
C LYS A 195 7.29 -14.58 8.97
N SER A 196 7.27 -13.65 8.01
CA SER A 196 7.89 -12.34 8.14
C SER A 196 7.24 -11.51 9.25
N LEU A 197 5.92 -11.54 9.37
CA LEU A 197 5.17 -10.84 10.40
C LEU A 197 5.50 -11.38 11.80
N ALA A 198 5.50 -12.71 11.96
CA ALA A 198 5.81 -13.39 13.21
C ALA A 198 7.28 -13.23 13.63
N GLY A 199 8.20 -13.28 12.67
CA GLY A 199 9.64 -13.13 12.92
C GLY A 199 10.12 -11.70 13.12
N SER A 200 9.29 -10.71 12.78
CA SER A 200 9.69 -9.30 12.85
C SER A 200 9.70 -8.74 14.26
N LYS A 201 10.79 -8.02 14.58
CA LYS A 201 10.97 -7.25 15.82
C LYS A 201 10.53 -5.79 15.69
N ALA A 202 10.01 -5.38 14.52
CA ALA A 202 9.54 -4.02 14.31
C ALA A 202 8.43 -3.68 15.32
N THR A 203 8.51 -2.49 15.94
CA THR A 203 7.50 -2.01 16.88
C THR A 203 6.13 -1.89 16.21
N TYR A 204 6.10 -1.36 14.99
CA TYR A 204 4.86 -1.21 14.22
C TYR A 204 4.87 -2.11 12.99
N LYS A 205 3.70 -2.67 12.67
CA LYS A 205 3.50 -3.57 11.54
C LYS A 205 2.22 -3.18 10.81
N PHE A 206 2.32 -2.84 9.53
CA PHE A 206 1.19 -2.54 8.66
C PHE A 206 1.01 -3.63 7.62
N VAL A 207 -0.20 -4.15 7.51
CA VAL A 207 -0.60 -5.00 6.39
C VAL A 207 -1.27 -4.10 5.35
N MET A 208 -0.74 -4.14 4.14
CA MET A 208 -1.19 -3.35 3.00
C MET A 208 -1.83 -4.28 1.99
N LEU A 209 -3.04 -3.95 1.54
CA LEU A 209 -3.78 -4.64 0.49
C LEU A 209 -4.83 -3.72 -0.12
N HIS A 210 -5.15 -3.92 -1.40
CA HIS A 210 -6.11 -3.07 -2.11
C HIS A 210 -7.56 -3.37 -1.74
N GLU A 211 -8.03 -4.58 -2.01
CA GLU A 211 -9.38 -4.98 -1.59
C GLU A 211 -9.40 -5.13 -0.06
N PRO A 212 -10.38 -4.53 0.64
CA PRO A 212 -10.37 -4.57 2.09
C PRO A 212 -10.72 -5.97 2.62
N VAL A 213 -10.15 -6.31 3.80
CA VAL A 213 -10.58 -7.46 4.59
C VAL A 213 -11.72 -7.01 5.50
N ILE A 214 -12.96 -7.37 5.18
CA ILE A 214 -14.06 -7.06 6.09
C ILE A 214 -15.17 -8.11 6.00
N PRO A 215 -15.92 -8.31 7.08
CA PRO A 215 -17.35 -8.45 6.95
C PRO A 215 -17.96 -7.05 6.79
N VAL A 216 -17.93 -6.47 5.58
CA VAL A 216 -18.82 -5.34 5.24
C VAL A 216 -19.93 -5.93 4.42
N ASN A 217 -20.95 -6.38 5.14
CA ASN A 217 -22.35 -6.59 4.74
C ASN A 217 -22.62 -7.13 3.31
N GLU A 218 -21.67 -7.89 2.74
CA GLU A 218 -21.66 -8.45 1.39
C GLU A 218 -21.84 -7.45 0.22
N ARG A 219 -21.89 -6.14 0.50
CA ARG A 219 -22.18 -5.10 -0.53
C ARG A 219 -20.94 -4.48 -1.16
N CYS A 220 -19.74 -4.78 -0.65
CA CYS A 220 -18.47 -4.24 -1.16
C CYS A 220 -17.61 -5.32 -1.82
N TRP A 221 -16.75 -4.91 -2.77
CA TRP A 221 -15.65 -5.74 -3.26
C TRP A 221 -14.70 -6.04 -2.09
N HIS A 222 -14.23 -7.28 -1.99
CA HIS A 222 -13.46 -7.77 -0.86
C HIS A 222 -12.61 -8.97 -1.25
N VAL A 223 -11.50 -9.15 -0.52
CA VAL A 223 -10.58 -10.26 -0.70
C VAL A 223 -11.34 -11.58 -0.60
N PHE A 224 -11.04 -12.51 -1.51
CA PHE A 224 -11.66 -13.84 -1.57
C PHE A 224 -13.18 -13.84 -1.75
N ARG A 225 -13.78 -12.77 -2.28
CA ARG A 225 -15.20 -12.77 -2.67
C ARG A 225 -15.58 -13.97 -3.54
N GLN A 226 -14.66 -14.46 -4.36
CA GLN A 226 -14.89 -15.59 -5.27
C GLN A 226 -14.31 -16.92 -4.75
N ASP A 227 -13.70 -16.97 -3.56
CA ASP A 227 -13.04 -18.16 -3.01
C ASP A 227 -13.40 -18.37 -1.53
N ASN A 228 -14.57 -18.96 -1.29
CA ASN A 228 -15.12 -19.16 0.06
C ASN A 228 -14.20 -19.96 0.99
N ALA A 229 -13.37 -20.88 0.46
CA ALA A 229 -12.48 -21.70 1.28
C ALA A 229 -11.32 -20.86 1.86
N LYS A 230 -10.80 -19.90 1.09
CA LYS A 230 -9.75 -18.99 1.54
C LYS A 230 -10.26 -17.88 2.46
N ARG A 231 -11.56 -17.54 2.42
CA ARG A 231 -12.17 -16.60 3.39
C ARG A 231 -11.96 -17.05 4.84
N MET A 232 -12.00 -18.35 5.12
CA MET A 232 -11.80 -18.88 6.47
C MET A 232 -10.35 -18.85 6.96
N GLN A 233 -9.36 -18.62 6.07
CA GLN A 233 -7.95 -18.51 6.46
C GLN A 233 -7.58 -17.09 6.95
N LEU A 234 -8.39 -16.08 6.63
CA LEU A 234 -8.27 -14.75 7.23
C LEU A 234 -8.93 -14.78 8.61
N GLU A 235 -8.26 -15.40 9.58
CA GLU A 235 -8.61 -15.20 10.97
C GLU A 235 -8.45 -13.71 11.28
N TYR A 236 -9.58 -13.05 11.53
CA TYR A 236 -9.61 -11.62 11.77
C TYR A 236 -8.93 -11.33 13.10
N TYR A 237 -7.70 -10.81 13.04
CA TYR A 237 -7.07 -10.16 14.17
C TYR A 237 -7.75 -8.80 14.33
N THR A 238 -8.59 -8.67 15.35
CA THR A 238 -9.36 -7.45 15.56
C THR A 238 -8.43 -6.25 15.65
N ALA A 239 -8.55 -5.29 14.72
CA ALA A 239 -7.81 -4.04 14.77
C ALA A 239 -8.14 -3.19 16.01
N PHE A 240 -9.21 -3.55 16.76
CA PHE A 240 -9.72 -2.84 17.93
C PHE A 240 -10.20 -3.78 19.05
N GLY A 241 -9.54 -4.93 19.25
CA GLY A 241 -9.81 -5.82 20.40
C GLY A 241 -9.14 -5.33 21.68
N GLU A 242 -9.59 -5.82 22.84
CA GLU A 242 -8.96 -5.53 24.15
C GLU A 242 -7.52 -6.08 24.23
N LYS A 243 -7.16 -7.07 23.40
CA LYS A 243 -5.80 -7.58 23.25
C LYS A 243 -5.34 -7.56 21.79
N PRO A 244 -4.05 -7.26 21.52
CA PRO A 244 -3.44 -7.53 20.23
C PRO A 244 -3.59 -9.02 19.88
N TYR A 245 -3.98 -9.30 18.64
CA TYR A 245 -4.12 -10.65 18.09
C TYR A 245 -5.30 -11.49 18.61
N ASP A 246 -6.35 -10.89 19.18
CA ASP A 246 -7.60 -11.62 19.42
C ASP A 246 -8.18 -12.10 18.07
N THR A 247 -8.44 -13.40 17.97
CA THR A 247 -9.07 -14.03 16.81
C THR A 247 -10.58 -14.05 17.02
N VAL A 248 -11.32 -13.47 16.08
CA VAL A 248 -12.79 -13.59 16.05
C VAL A 248 -13.19 -14.60 14.98
N ASN A 249 -13.88 -15.66 15.39
CA ASN A 249 -14.50 -16.60 14.46
C ASN A 249 -15.72 -15.94 13.81
N ILE A 250 -15.53 -15.33 12.65
CA ILE A 250 -16.58 -14.65 11.89
C ILE A 250 -17.72 -15.60 11.47
N SER A 251 -17.51 -16.92 11.46
CA SER A 251 -18.53 -17.92 11.15
C SER A 251 -19.70 -17.88 12.14
N GLU A 252 -19.43 -17.51 13.40
CA GLU A 252 -20.45 -17.43 14.47
C GLU A 252 -21.30 -16.14 14.35
N LEU A 253 -20.75 -15.09 13.74
CA LEU A 253 -21.44 -13.82 13.48
C LEU A 253 -22.33 -13.88 12.23
N LEU A 254 -22.12 -14.87 11.36
CA LEU A 254 -22.89 -15.08 10.13
C LEU A 254 -24.18 -15.91 10.35
N THR A 255 -24.34 -16.51 11.53
CA THR A 255 -25.56 -17.29 11.87
C THR A 255 -26.64 -16.49 12.58
N SER A 256 -26.38 -15.23 12.92
CA SER A 256 -27.35 -14.32 13.53
C SER A 256 -27.87 -13.30 12.52
N ASN A 257 -28.63 -13.78 11.53
CA ASN A 257 -29.73 -13.09 10.85
C ASN A 257 -30.51 -14.09 9.97
#